data_AF-A0AAD9JAK1-F1
#
_entry.id   AF-A0AAD9JAK1-F1
#
_cell.length_a   1.000
_cell.length_b   1.000
_cell.length_c   1.000
_cell.angle_alpha   90.00
_cell.angle_beta   90.00
_cell.angle_gamma   90.00
#
_symmetry.space_group_name_H-M   'P 1'
#
loop_
_entity.id
_entity.type
_entity.pdbx_description
1 polymer ?
#
loop_
_entity_poly.entity_id
_entity_poly.type
_entity_poly.pdbx_seq_one_letter_code
_entity_poly.pdbx_strand_id
1 'polypeptide(L)'
;MSSYMSSPSSSKSVSDLSYCSARNTSSSVPSKSLLNEHFLNDLIWDIVQWSQTKLSLGYTALLLHDRQLHFAYFLWYEDAMGNPQVVEQHFRPENNGVLPGILSDNFYRKLTNDCFPSAANKMSVHCYELLCVHIGLVPTQHVLSHCRKLAAMLWELSDVPTAFSIL
;
A
#
# COMPACT_ATOMS: atom_id res chain seq x y z
N MET A 1 -15.99 -28.89 -42.20
CA MET A 1 -16.05 -27.62 -41.43
C MET A 1 -15.25 -27.79 -40.17
N SER A 2 -14.05 -27.21 -40.15
CA SER A 2 -13.19 -27.10 -38.98
C SER A 2 -13.66 -25.90 -38.14
N SER A 3 -13.70 -26.02 -36.82
CA SER A 3 -13.20 -25.00 -35.88
C SER A 3 -13.30 -25.49 -34.43
N TYR A 4 -12.12 -25.64 -33.84
CA TYR A 4 -11.83 -25.62 -32.40
C TYR A 4 -12.17 -24.25 -31.79
N MET A 5 -12.61 -24.22 -30.52
CA MET A 5 -12.33 -23.18 -29.51
C MET A 5 -12.67 -23.80 -28.14
N SER A 6 -11.74 -24.38 -27.37
CA SER A 6 -10.68 -23.76 -26.56
C SER A 6 -11.14 -22.58 -25.70
N SER A 7 -11.14 -22.80 -24.39
CA SER A 7 -11.39 -21.88 -23.29
C SER A 7 -10.48 -20.65 -23.32
N PRO A 8 -10.82 -19.59 -22.56
CA PRO A 8 -9.79 -18.83 -21.88
C PRO A 8 -10.02 -18.82 -20.36
N SER A 9 -9.14 -19.53 -19.67
CA SER A 9 -8.71 -19.24 -18.31
C SER A 9 -8.13 -17.82 -18.25
N SER A 10 -8.73 -16.91 -17.46
CA SER A 10 -8.16 -15.59 -17.19
C SER A 10 -7.58 -15.56 -15.78
N SER A 11 -6.36 -16.07 -15.65
CA SER A 11 -5.45 -15.71 -14.57
C SER A 11 -5.02 -14.25 -14.80
N LYS A 12 -5.57 -13.32 -14.02
CA LYS A 12 -5.11 -11.93 -14.03
C LYS A 12 -3.87 -11.81 -13.16
N SER A 13 -2.77 -11.46 -13.83
CA SER A 13 -1.45 -11.19 -13.29
C SER A 13 -1.46 -10.01 -12.30
N VAL A 14 -0.40 -9.93 -11.49
CA VAL A 14 -0.01 -8.92 -10.49
C VAL A 14 0.16 -7.49 -11.08
N SER A 15 -0.45 -7.21 -12.22
CA SER A 15 -0.31 -5.96 -12.98
C SER A 15 -1.35 -4.88 -12.65
N ASP A 16 -2.30 -5.13 -11.75
CA ASP A 16 -3.37 -4.16 -11.44
C ASP A 16 -2.99 -3.22 -10.28
N LEU A 17 -1.77 -2.67 -10.30
CA LEU A 17 -1.44 -1.47 -9.51
C LEU A 17 -2.25 -0.31 -10.11
N SER A 18 -3.24 0.19 -9.36
CA SER A 18 -4.03 1.34 -9.78
C SER A 18 -3.15 2.60 -9.80
N TYR A 19 -2.58 2.89 -10.96
CA TYR A 19 -1.80 4.10 -11.21
C TYR A 19 -2.76 5.29 -11.35
N CYS A 20 -3.12 5.93 -10.24
CA CYS A 20 -3.85 7.18 -10.26
C CYS A 20 -2.90 8.34 -10.60
N SER A 21 -2.64 8.57 -11.89
CA SER A 21 -2.04 9.84 -12.35
C SER A 21 -3.09 10.94 -12.35
N ALA A 22 -3.33 11.56 -11.18
CA ALA A 22 -4.08 12.81 -11.12
C ALA A 22 -3.23 13.94 -11.73
N ARG A 23 -3.61 14.42 -12.92
CA ARG A 23 -2.99 15.59 -13.55
C ARG A 23 -4.05 16.70 -13.69
N ASN A 24 -3.63 17.90 -13.30
CA ASN A 24 -4.24 19.23 -13.51
C ASN A 24 -4.94 19.85 -12.30
N THR A 25 -4.17 20.55 -11.47
CA THR A 25 -4.54 21.89 -11.03
C THR A 25 -3.36 22.82 -11.27
N SER A 26 -3.56 23.82 -12.11
CA SER A 26 -2.63 24.91 -12.37
C SER A 26 -2.53 25.80 -11.14
N SER A 27 -1.50 25.62 -10.32
CA SER A 27 -0.92 26.68 -9.52
C SER A 27 0.59 26.45 -9.44
N SER A 28 1.33 27.52 -9.70
CA SER A 28 2.79 27.56 -9.71
C SER A 28 3.35 27.06 -8.38
N VAL A 29 4.05 25.92 -8.41
CA VAL A 29 4.74 25.41 -7.21
C VAL A 29 5.96 26.29 -6.91
N PRO A 30 6.13 26.80 -5.67
CA PRO A 30 7.22 27.70 -5.33
C PRO A 30 8.60 27.04 -5.51
N SER A 31 9.56 27.87 -5.88
CA SER A 31 10.99 27.55 -5.98
C SER A 31 11.54 26.95 -4.68
N LYS A 32 12.53 26.06 -4.82
CA LYS A 32 13.15 25.15 -3.83
C LYS A 32 13.74 25.76 -2.53
N SER A 33 13.37 26.97 -2.12
CA SER A 33 13.80 27.57 -0.86
C SER A 33 12.60 27.72 0.07
N LEU A 34 12.69 27.09 1.25
CA LEU A 34 11.76 27.22 2.39
C LEU A 34 10.51 26.32 2.34
N LEU A 35 10.69 24.99 2.34
CA LEU A 35 9.69 24.15 3.00
C LEU A 35 9.95 24.30 4.50
N ASN A 36 9.25 25.23 5.14
CA ASN A 36 9.32 25.40 6.59
C ASN A 36 8.94 24.08 7.28
N GLU A 37 9.60 23.70 8.38
CA GLU A 37 9.35 22.44 9.08
C GLU A 37 7.86 22.25 9.44
N HIS A 38 7.16 23.34 9.78
CA HIS A 38 5.72 23.33 10.03
C HIS A 38 4.91 22.91 8.79
N PHE A 39 5.23 23.46 7.63
CA PHE A 39 4.55 23.10 6.38
C PHE A 39 4.78 21.64 5.99
N LEU A 40 6.00 21.11 6.23
CA LEU A 40 6.30 19.70 5.98
C LEU A 40 5.53 18.78 6.91
N ASN A 41 5.41 19.12 8.19
CA ASN A 41 4.62 18.34 9.14
C ASN A 41 3.15 18.30 8.72
N ASP A 42 2.55 19.45 8.40
CA ASP A 42 1.16 19.53 7.96
C ASP A 42 0.94 18.69 6.69
N LEU A 43 1.85 18.81 5.71
CA LEU A 43 1.80 18.02 4.49
C LEU A 43 1.88 16.52 4.75
N ILE A 44 2.77 16.07 5.65
CA ILE A 44 2.90 14.65 6.01
C ILE A 44 1.60 14.16 6.66
N TRP A 45 1.03 14.93 7.58
CA TRP A 45 -0.23 14.55 8.22
C TRP A 45 -1.39 14.51 7.23
N ASP A 46 -1.47 15.46 6.30
CA ASP A 46 -2.46 15.45 5.22
C ASP A 46 -2.33 14.20 4.35
N ILE A 47 -1.09 13.79 4.02
CA ILE A 47 -0.80 12.57 3.27
C ILE A 47 -1.26 11.32 4.05
N VAL A 48 -0.99 11.25 5.35
CA VAL A 48 -1.42 10.13 6.21
C VAL A 48 -2.94 10.05 6.29
N GLN A 49 -3.62 11.17 6.51
CA GLN A 49 -5.09 11.22 6.57
C GLN A 49 -5.70 10.84 5.21
N TRP A 50 -5.10 11.32 4.12
CA TRP A 50 -5.52 10.98 2.78
C TRP A 50 -5.32 9.50 2.46
N SER A 51 -4.19 8.90 2.82
CA SER A 51 -3.93 7.48 2.60
C SER A 51 -4.90 6.60 3.40
N GLN A 52 -5.18 6.96 4.64
CA GLN A 52 -6.19 6.30 5.48
C GLN A 52 -7.58 6.41 4.87
N THR A 53 -7.97 7.59 4.37
CA THR A 53 -9.25 7.77 3.67
C THR A 53 -9.33 6.93 2.39
N LYS A 54 -8.22 6.75 1.68
CA LYS A 54 -8.17 5.86 0.51
C LYS A 54 -8.24 4.38 0.92
N LEU A 55 -7.58 3.98 2.00
CA LEU A 55 -7.71 2.63 2.53
C LEU A 55 -9.15 2.32 2.95
N SER A 56 -9.86 3.28 3.57
CA SER A 56 -11.28 3.12 3.89
C SER A 56 -12.19 3.06 2.66
N LEU A 57 -11.67 3.31 1.46
CA LEU A 57 -12.38 3.13 0.18
C LEU A 57 -11.95 1.84 -0.55
N GLY A 58 -11.07 1.02 0.04
CA GLY A 58 -10.59 -0.22 -0.56
C GLY A 58 -9.24 -0.13 -1.28
N TYR A 59 -8.60 1.03 -1.30
CA TYR A 59 -7.28 1.18 -1.94
C TYR A 59 -6.18 0.69 -0.98
N THR A 60 -5.61 -0.48 -1.26
CA THR A 60 -4.55 -1.10 -0.44
C THR A 60 -3.13 -0.75 -0.92
N ALA A 61 -3.00 -0.16 -2.09
CA ALA A 61 -1.73 0.33 -2.64
C ALA A 61 -1.95 1.64 -3.40
N LEU A 62 -1.08 2.61 -3.14
CA LEU A 62 -1.08 3.94 -3.74
C LEU A 62 0.36 4.33 -4.07
N LEU A 63 0.53 4.89 -5.26
CA LEU A 63 1.78 5.51 -5.67
C LEU A 63 1.43 6.87 -6.27
N LEU A 64 1.92 7.94 -5.64
CA LEU A 64 1.77 9.30 -6.13
C LEU A 64 3.14 9.86 -6.45
N HIS A 65 3.26 10.39 -7.66
CA HIS A 65 4.44 11.08 -8.12
C HIS A 65 4.04 12.51 -8.49
N ASP A 66 4.51 13.49 -7.70
CA ASP A 66 4.51 14.90 -8.09
C ASP A 66 5.94 15.40 -8.30
N ARG A 67 6.11 16.53 -8.98
CA ARG A 67 7.40 17.11 -9.38
C ARG A 67 8.37 17.35 -8.22
N GLN A 68 7.86 17.42 -6.99
CA GLN A 68 8.64 17.71 -5.79
C GLN A 68 8.49 16.67 -4.69
N LEU A 69 7.62 15.67 -4.86
CA LEU A 69 7.31 14.70 -3.83
C LEU A 69 6.91 13.36 -4.44
N HIS A 70 7.49 12.29 -3.90
CA HIS A 70 7.10 10.92 -4.18
C HIS A 70 6.51 10.32 -2.93
N PHE A 71 5.38 9.66 -3.11
CA PHE A 71 4.66 9.03 -2.04
C PHE A 71 4.33 7.60 -2.46
N ALA A 72 4.70 6.66 -1.59
CA ALA A 72 4.34 5.26 -1.72
C ALA A 72 3.63 4.82 -0.45
N TYR A 73 2.49 4.18 -0.63
CA TYR A 73 1.71 3.60 0.44
C TYR A 73 1.21 2.24 0.00
N PHE A 74 1.44 1.22 0.80
CA PHE A 74 0.94 -0.10 0.49
C PHE A 74 0.80 -0.97 1.73
N LEU A 75 -0.14 -1.90 1.63
CA LEU A 75 -0.31 -2.98 2.56
C LEU A 75 0.21 -4.26 1.94
N TRP A 76 0.78 -5.12 2.78
CA TRP A 76 1.10 -6.49 2.40
C TRP A 76 0.76 -7.43 3.53
N TYR A 77 0.66 -8.70 3.19
CA TYR A 77 0.27 -9.76 4.09
C TYR A 77 1.33 -10.85 4.10
N GLU A 78 1.62 -11.38 5.27
CA GLU A 78 2.55 -12.50 5.42
C GLU A 78 1.99 -13.53 6.39
N ASP A 79 2.39 -14.79 6.27
CA ASP A 79 2.02 -15.81 7.27
C ASP A 79 2.91 -15.74 8.53
N ALA A 80 2.73 -16.66 9.47
CA ALA A 80 3.57 -16.74 10.67
C ALA A 80 5.05 -17.05 10.39
N MET A 81 5.37 -17.60 9.23
CA MET A 81 6.73 -17.87 8.74
C MET A 81 7.22 -16.73 7.81
N GLY A 82 6.42 -15.67 7.73
CA GLY A 82 6.39 -14.57 6.79
C GLY A 82 6.62 -14.88 5.32
N ASN A 83 6.04 -15.98 4.86
CA ASN A 83 5.83 -16.10 3.42
C ASN A 83 4.76 -15.10 3.00
N PRO A 84 4.99 -14.32 1.93
CA PRO A 84 4.02 -13.36 1.43
C PRO A 84 2.72 -14.06 1.02
N GLN A 85 1.59 -13.51 1.47
CA GLN A 85 0.26 -14.07 1.22
C GLN A 85 -0.44 -13.32 0.09
N VAL A 86 -1.00 -14.08 -0.86
CA VAL A 86 -1.77 -13.52 -1.96
C VAL A 86 -3.21 -13.32 -1.49
N VAL A 87 -3.68 -12.08 -1.58
CA VAL A 87 -5.05 -11.70 -1.20
C VAL A 87 -6.08 -12.54 -1.96
N GLU A 88 -6.97 -13.23 -1.24
CA GLU A 88 -8.04 -14.03 -1.85
C GLU A 88 -9.20 -13.15 -2.32
N GLN A 89 -9.55 -12.13 -1.52
CA GLN A 89 -10.65 -11.23 -1.81
C GLN A 89 -10.25 -9.78 -1.56
N HIS A 90 -10.63 -8.90 -2.48
CA HIS A 90 -10.38 -7.46 -2.31
C HIS A 90 -11.24 -6.92 -1.17
N PHE A 91 -10.63 -6.07 -0.34
CA PHE A 91 -11.34 -5.43 0.76
C PHE A 91 -12.54 -4.64 0.23
N ARG A 92 -13.71 -4.89 0.82
CA ARG A 92 -14.94 -4.17 0.53
C ARG A 92 -15.25 -3.24 1.69
N PRO A 93 -15.09 -1.92 1.51
CA PRO A 93 -15.36 -0.98 2.59
C PRO A 93 -16.84 -1.02 2.98
N GLU A 94 -17.11 -1.07 4.28
CA GLU A 94 -18.46 -0.90 4.81
C GLU A 94 -18.74 0.58 5.04
N ASN A 95 -19.94 1.04 4.71
CA ASN A 95 -20.35 2.46 4.80
C ASN A 95 -20.20 3.08 6.21
N ASN A 96 -20.13 2.26 7.27
CA ASN A 96 -20.06 2.70 8.68
C ASN A 96 -18.81 2.15 9.41
N GLY A 97 -17.76 1.79 8.67
CA GLY A 97 -16.57 1.13 9.22
C GLY A 97 -15.72 2.03 10.13
N VAL A 98 -14.96 1.39 11.03
CA VAL A 98 -13.89 2.03 11.82
C VAL A 98 -12.87 2.65 10.87
N LEU A 99 -12.36 3.86 11.17
CA LEU A 99 -11.33 4.50 10.35
C LEU A 99 -10.00 3.74 10.48
N PRO A 100 -9.20 3.59 9.41
CA PRO A 100 -7.85 3.02 9.52
C PRO A 100 -6.90 3.91 10.33
N GLY A 101 -5.85 3.30 10.88
CA GLY A 101 -4.83 3.99 11.69
C GLY A 101 -4.40 3.19 12.93
N ILE A 102 -3.27 3.58 13.54
CA ILE A 102 -2.65 2.87 14.68
C ILE A 102 -3.60 2.68 15.87
N LEU A 103 -4.50 3.64 16.11
CA LEU A 103 -5.46 3.57 17.22
C LEU A 103 -6.68 2.69 16.92
N SER A 104 -6.78 2.19 15.69
CA SER A 104 -7.93 1.43 15.20
C SER A 104 -7.65 -0.07 15.25
N ASP A 105 -7.58 -0.57 16.48
CA ASP A 105 -7.16 -1.95 16.82
C ASP A 105 -7.94 -3.03 16.05
N ASN A 106 -9.23 -2.81 15.79
CA ASN A 106 -10.07 -3.78 15.09
C ASN A 106 -10.06 -3.62 13.56
N PHE A 107 -9.55 -2.52 13.00
CA PHE A 107 -9.63 -2.26 11.56
C PHE A 107 -8.81 -3.27 10.76
N TYR A 108 -7.51 -3.39 11.05
CA TYR A 108 -6.61 -4.27 10.29
C TYR A 108 -6.95 -5.74 10.48
N ARG A 109 -7.47 -6.11 11.66
CA ARG A 109 -7.97 -7.47 11.91
C ARG A 109 -9.19 -7.78 11.02
N LYS A 110 -10.13 -6.84 10.91
CA LYS A 110 -11.28 -6.99 10.02
C LYS A 110 -10.85 -7.04 8.56
N LEU A 111 -10.02 -6.10 8.14
CA LEU A 111 -9.43 -6.05 6.81
C LEU A 111 -8.81 -7.40 6.42
N THR A 112 -7.98 -7.97 7.31
CA THR A 112 -7.32 -9.26 7.08
C THR A 112 -8.33 -10.40 6.96
N ASN A 113 -9.36 -10.42 7.80
CA ASN A 113 -10.42 -11.43 7.74
C ASN A 113 -11.23 -11.38 6.45
N ASP A 114 -11.50 -10.17 5.95
CA ASP A 114 -12.24 -9.98 4.71
C ASP A 114 -11.38 -10.36 3.50
N CYS A 115 -10.07 -10.14 3.57
CA CYS A 115 -9.12 -10.51 2.52
C CYS A 115 -8.78 -12.00 2.46
N PHE A 116 -8.86 -12.72 3.58
CA PHE A 116 -8.48 -14.14 3.70
C PHE A 116 -9.58 -14.98 4.39
N PRO A 117 -10.78 -15.11 3.79
CA PRO A 117 -11.88 -15.86 4.41
C PRO A 117 -11.60 -17.36 4.51
N SER A 118 -10.71 -17.92 3.69
CA SER A 118 -10.38 -19.35 3.70
C SER A 118 -9.28 -19.71 4.70
N ALA A 119 -8.64 -18.73 5.34
CA ALA A 119 -7.59 -18.97 6.32
C ALA A 119 -8.16 -19.69 7.55
N ALA A 120 -7.74 -20.96 7.74
CA ALA A 120 -8.20 -21.80 8.84
C ALA A 120 -7.90 -21.18 10.22
N ASN A 121 -6.82 -20.40 10.32
CA ASN A 121 -6.53 -19.57 11.47
C ASN A 121 -6.38 -18.10 11.04
N LYS A 122 -7.34 -17.26 11.44
CA LYS A 122 -7.33 -15.82 11.13
C LYS A 122 -6.16 -15.05 11.75
N MET A 123 -5.53 -15.59 12.79
CA MET A 123 -4.34 -15.01 13.42
C MET A 123 -3.03 -15.45 12.75
N SER A 124 -3.08 -16.31 11.73
CA SER A 124 -1.85 -16.74 11.04
C SER A 124 -1.39 -15.76 9.98
N VAL A 125 -2.23 -14.80 9.58
CA VAL A 125 -1.91 -13.79 8.58
C VAL A 125 -1.68 -12.45 9.27
N HIS A 126 -0.47 -11.92 9.12
CA HIS A 126 -0.08 -10.61 9.58
C HIS A 126 -0.31 -9.60 8.46
N CYS A 127 -0.90 -8.45 8.82
CA CYS A 127 -1.10 -7.33 7.90
C CYS A 127 -0.14 -6.22 8.29
N TYR A 128 0.63 -5.76 7.31
CA TYR A 128 1.60 -4.70 7.48
C TYR A 128 1.27 -3.52 6.59
N GLU A 129 1.53 -2.33 7.09
CA GLU A 129 1.28 -1.07 6.42
C GLU A 129 2.57 -0.27 6.38
N LEU A 130 2.94 0.22 5.20
CA LEU A 130 4.07 1.12 5.02
C LEU A 130 3.62 2.39 4.31
N LEU A 131 3.98 3.53 4.88
CA LEU A 131 3.88 4.84 4.26
C LEU A 131 5.30 5.41 4.13
N CYS A 132 5.70 5.75 2.91
CA CYS A 132 7.02 6.31 2.62
C CYS A 132 6.88 7.57 1.76
N VAL A 133 7.55 8.64 2.19
CA VAL A 133 7.56 9.94 1.51
C VAL A 133 9.00 10.31 1.17
N HIS A 134 9.28 10.56 -0.10
CA HIS A 134 10.55 11.12 -0.56
C HIS A 134 10.34 12.54 -1.06
N ILE A 135 11.08 13.49 -0.47
CA ILE A 135 11.05 14.89 -0.89
C ILE A 135 12.10 15.07 -2.00
N GLY A 136 11.68 15.65 -3.12
CA GLY A 136 12.53 15.94 -4.28
C GLY A 136 12.32 14.99 -5.47
N LEU A 137 13.29 15.01 -6.39
CA LEU A 137 13.26 14.20 -7.61
C LEU A 137 13.96 12.86 -7.35
N VAL A 138 13.20 11.85 -6.98
CA VAL A 138 13.70 10.48 -6.78
C VAL A 138 13.04 9.57 -7.81
N PRO A 139 13.73 8.91 -8.76
CA PRO A 139 13.04 8.03 -9.70
C PRO A 139 12.29 6.90 -8.97
N THR A 140 11.09 6.55 -9.45
CA THR A 140 10.18 5.58 -8.79
C THR A 140 10.82 4.22 -8.49
N GLN A 141 11.74 3.76 -9.34
CA GLN A 141 12.52 2.53 -9.10
C GLN A 141 13.33 2.56 -7.79
N HIS A 142 13.84 3.73 -7.40
CA HIS A 142 14.57 3.90 -6.15
C HIS A 142 13.62 3.99 -4.96
N VAL A 143 12.44 4.59 -5.14
CA VAL A 143 11.39 4.63 -4.11
C VAL A 143 11.01 3.22 -3.69
N LEU A 144 10.73 2.34 -4.65
CA LEU A 144 10.38 0.94 -4.36
C LEU A 144 11.56 0.20 -3.71
N SER A 145 12.78 0.37 -4.22
CA SER A 145 13.98 -0.22 -3.61
C SER A 145 14.17 0.21 -2.15
N HIS A 146 13.92 1.50 -1.83
CA HIS A 146 13.96 2.00 -0.46
C HIS A 146 12.86 1.41 0.42
N CYS A 147 11.63 1.32 -0.09
CA CYS A 147 10.52 0.70 0.62
C CYS A 147 10.82 -0.76 0.98
N ARG A 148 11.45 -1.51 0.06
CA ARG A 148 11.89 -2.89 0.33
C ARG A 148 12.93 -2.97 1.44
N LYS A 149 13.91 -2.07 1.46
CA LYS A 149 14.92 -2.01 2.53
C LYS A 149 14.29 -1.63 3.87
N LEU A 150 13.35 -0.68 3.88
CA LEU A 150 12.63 -0.28 5.09
C LEU A 150 11.80 -1.45 5.66
N ALA A 151 11.07 -2.16 4.80
CA ALA A 151 10.32 -3.34 5.21
C ALA A 151 11.26 -4.42 5.78
N ALA A 152 12.42 -4.65 5.16
CA ALA A 152 13.42 -5.59 5.68
C ALA A 152 13.97 -5.19 7.05
N MET A 153 14.26 -3.90 7.28
CA MET A 153 14.74 -3.40 8.58
C MET A 153 13.65 -3.46 9.67
N LEU A 154 12.36 -3.34 9.31
CA LEU A 154 11.26 -3.54 10.25
C LEU A 154 11.34 -4.94 10.89
N TRP A 155 11.86 -5.93 10.16
CA TRP A 155 12.05 -7.31 10.63
C TRP A 155 13.25 -7.49 11.54
N GLU A 156 14.37 -6.83 11.23
CA GLU A 156 15.56 -6.84 12.11
C GLU A 156 15.25 -6.28 13.50
N LEU A 157 14.25 -5.41 13.61
CA LEU A 157 13.79 -4.84 14.87
C LEU A 157 12.68 -5.64 15.56
N SER A 158 12.05 -6.60 14.86
CA SER A 158 10.87 -7.35 15.37
C SER A 158 11.12 -8.83 15.63
N ASP A 159 12.36 -9.33 15.47
CA ASP A 159 12.80 -10.71 15.80
C ASP A 159 12.07 -11.86 15.05
N VAL A 160 11.37 -11.58 13.94
CA VAL A 160 10.65 -12.61 13.14
C VAL A 160 11.28 -12.78 11.74
N PRO A 161 11.78 -13.98 11.35
CA PRO A 161 12.51 -14.20 10.09
C PRO A 161 11.62 -14.57 8.90
N THR A 162 11.76 -13.91 7.73
CA THR A 162 10.87 -14.14 6.57
C THR A 162 11.50 -13.90 5.18
N ALA A 163 10.90 -14.49 4.12
CA ALA A 163 11.42 -14.56 2.74
C ALA A 163 10.83 -13.48 1.81
N PHE A 164 11.59 -12.40 1.59
CA PHE A 164 11.17 -11.26 0.78
C PHE A 164 11.39 -11.49 -0.73
N SER A 165 10.40 -12.03 -1.44
CA SER A 165 10.48 -12.25 -2.90
C SER A 165 9.42 -11.55 -3.75
N ILE A 166 8.56 -10.68 -3.20
CA ILE A 166 7.47 -10.08 -3.98
C ILE A 166 7.47 -8.55 -3.87
N LEU A 167 8.39 -7.93 -4.61
CA LEU A 167 8.34 -6.62 -5.26
C LEU A 167 9.54 -6.51 -6.20
#